data_AF-A0AAJ2A3F7-F1
#
_entry.id   AF-A0AAJ2A3F7-F1
#
_cell.length_a   1.000
_cell.length_b   1.000
_cell.length_c   1.000
_cell.angle_alpha   90.00
_cell.angle_beta   90.00
_cell.angle_gamma   90.00
#
_symmetry.space_group_name_H-M   'P 1'
#
loop_
_entity.id
_entity.type
_entity.pdbx_description
1 polymer ?
#
loop_
_entity_poly.entity_id
_entity_poly.type
_entity_poly.pdbx_seq_one_letter_code
_entity_poly.pdbx_strand_id
1 'polypeptide(L)'
;MDDDTFNDGTTKVKVEAARKERAPRRIDPDVKRQRLNPLDSDHDGVSITFDGLESYAVRFGYNPDLVAQIRKIPGAEFDGVDSWRVPVAQYDALADITASMRKEYLLDSAAHNAIESSADRAARDQQVTPDQTPRISDFHLRGEPLMGEILAVNDRYAAQLTGLGKRDGVAFVTLHRLADLSESLFKGDKVAIEYDDKGRASVGHRLTAEEKLDASLGKSVDGVKVIEEGGQYKIEFDYNPVLSARIARIDSSEFHREEKVWTVDANLKSFVARAVNEMRAEVVADRADREQAVSIAEQRIDAPKVRDAFTGSGKTYVGQVLAVNDRYVLQHAGKDDVVLHRAHALETHASVGQQAKIQYQGGRGQLAVPAADRSKTRDLSR
;
A
#
# COMPACT_ATOMS: atom_id res chain seq x y z
N MET A 1 -57.92 14.12 19.90
CA MET A 1 -59.21 14.71 19.52
C MET A 1 -59.17 14.87 18.03
N ASP A 2 -60.26 14.46 17.41
CA ASP A 2 -60.61 14.54 15.99
C ASP A 2 -59.90 13.45 15.15
N ASP A 3 -60.49 12.27 14.94
CA ASP A 3 -61.80 11.93 14.36
C ASP A 3 -61.83 12.27 12.86
N ASP A 4 -61.57 11.26 12.01
CA ASP A 4 -62.25 11.17 10.73
C ASP A 4 -62.19 9.76 10.11
N THR A 5 -63.23 9.00 10.43
CA THR A 5 -64.20 8.38 9.51
C THR A 5 -63.78 7.91 8.10
N PHE A 6 -63.87 6.58 7.92
CA PHE A 6 -64.45 5.84 6.79
C PHE A 6 -64.28 6.34 5.34
N ASN A 7 -63.69 5.48 4.49
CA ASN A 7 -64.39 5.10 3.27
C ASN A 7 -64.07 3.65 2.84
N ASP A 8 -65.02 2.76 3.12
CA ASP A 8 -65.10 1.39 2.64
C ASP A 8 -65.60 1.41 1.19
N GLY A 9 -64.65 1.39 0.26
CA GLY A 9 -64.89 1.36 -1.18
C GLY A 9 -64.73 -0.04 -1.74
N THR A 10 -65.76 -0.86 -1.55
CA THR A 10 -66.00 -2.12 -2.28
C THR A 10 -65.52 -2.08 -3.74
N THR A 11 -64.51 -2.88 -4.08
CA THR A 11 -64.35 -3.39 -5.45
C THR A 11 -64.18 -4.91 -5.40
N LYS A 12 -65.31 -5.60 -5.21
CA LYS A 12 -65.46 -7.01 -5.61
C LYS A 12 -65.45 -7.08 -7.14
N VAL A 13 -64.27 -6.98 -7.74
CA VAL A 13 -64.06 -7.42 -9.12
C VAL A 13 -63.81 -8.92 -9.08
N LYS A 14 -64.87 -9.67 -9.42
CA LYS A 14 -64.86 -10.97 -10.09
C LYS A 14 -63.46 -11.47 -10.49
N VAL A 15 -62.81 -12.24 -9.61
CA VAL A 15 -61.72 -13.16 -9.98
C VAL A 15 -62.33 -14.54 -10.19
N GLU A 16 -63.20 -14.63 -11.18
CA GLU A 16 -63.66 -15.90 -11.74
C GLU A 16 -63.31 -15.87 -13.23
N ALA A 17 -62.70 -16.96 -13.69
CA ALA A 17 -62.28 -17.23 -15.07
C ALA A 17 -60.92 -16.67 -15.51
N ALA A 18 -59.84 -17.22 -14.95
CA ALA A 18 -58.65 -17.56 -15.75
C ALA A 18 -57.83 -18.68 -15.10
N ARG A 19 -58.49 -19.75 -14.63
CA ARG A 19 -57.83 -21.05 -14.39
C ARG A 19 -57.63 -21.71 -15.76
N LYS A 20 -56.79 -21.08 -16.61
CA LYS A 20 -56.19 -21.79 -17.74
C LYS A 20 -55.37 -22.91 -17.10
N GLU A 21 -55.84 -24.14 -17.27
CA GLU A 21 -55.03 -25.33 -17.09
C GLU A 21 -53.68 -25.06 -17.78
N ARG A 22 -52.66 -24.72 -16.99
CA ARG A 22 -51.29 -24.79 -17.46
C ARG A 22 -51.10 -26.26 -17.77
N ALA A 23 -51.19 -26.61 -19.05
CA ALA A 23 -50.82 -27.92 -19.54
C ALA A 23 -49.53 -28.32 -18.83
N PRO A 24 -49.44 -29.52 -18.25
CA PRO A 24 -48.27 -29.95 -17.51
C PRO A 24 -47.07 -29.70 -18.43
N ARG A 25 -46.18 -28.78 -18.02
CA ARG A 25 -44.94 -28.51 -18.75
C ARG A 25 -44.32 -29.89 -18.92
N ARG A 26 -44.21 -30.36 -20.17
CA ARG A 26 -43.51 -31.61 -20.46
C ARG A 26 -42.11 -31.41 -19.90
N ILE A 27 -41.86 -32.05 -18.75
CA ILE A 27 -40.55 -32.05 -18.13
C ILE A 27 -39.64 -32.69 -19.18
N ASP A 28 -38.62 -31.94 -19.58
CA ASP A 28 -37.62 -32.42 -20.52
C ASP A 28 -37.13 -33.80 -20.03
N PRO A 29 -37.15 -34.85 -20.87
CA PRO A 29 -36.73 -36.19 -20.47
C PRO A 29 -35.34 -36.22 -19.81
N ASP A 30 -34.45 -35.28 -20.15
CA ASP A 30 -33.12 -35.16 -19.53
C ASP A 30 -33.21 -34.70 -18.06
N VAL A 31 -34.11 -33.77 -17.75
CA VAL A 31 -34.40 -33.35 -16.36
C VAL A 31 -34.96 -34.51 -15.53
N LYS A 32 -35.71 -35.43 -16.16
CA LYS A 32 -36.23 -36.63 -15.47
C LYS A 32 -35.13 -37.63 -15.15
N ARG A 33 -34.13 -37.81 -16.01
CA ARG A 33 -32.95 -38.66 -15.76
C ARG A 33 -32.08 -38.10 -14.64
N GLN A 34 -31.87 -36.79 -14.64
CA GLN A 34 -31.04 -36.07 -13.68
C GLN A 34 -31.65 -36.03 -12.26
N ARG A 35 -32.99 -36.07 -12.16
CA ARG A 35 -33.72 -36.25 -10.89
C ARG A 35 -33.61 -37.65 -10.31
N LEU A 36 -33.36 -38.67 -11.13
CA LEU A 36 -33.29 -40.07 -10.71
C LEU A 36 -31.88 -40.49 -10.30
N ASN A 37 -30.84 -39.84 -10.83
CA ASN A 37 -29.43 -40.02 -10.47
C ASN A 37 -28.76 -38.66 -10.20
N PRO A 38 -29.13 -37.97 -9.12
CA PRO A 38 -28.50 -36.70 -8.80
C PRO A 38 -27.00 -36.90 -8.54
N LEU A 39 -26.18 -35.93 -8.93
CA LEU A 39 -24.76 -35.86 -8.53
C LEU A 39 -24.61 -35.54 -7.03
N ASP A 40 -25.68 -35.68 -6.25
CA ASP A 40 -25.73 -35.37 -4.83
C ASP A 40 -24.64 -36.17 -4.11
N SER A 41 -23.65 -35.44 -3.65
CA SER A 41 -22.51 -36.03 -2.98
C SER A 41 -21.76 -34.93 -2.24
N ASP A 42 -21.36 -35.27 -1.03
CA ASP A 42 -20.46 -34.47 -0.21
C ASP A 42 -19.20 -35.30 0.00
N HIS A 43 -18.32 -35.23 -1.01
CA HIS A 43 -17.10 -36.00 -1.07
C HIS A 43 -15.93 -35.08 -1.42
N ASP A 44 -14.83 -35.27 -0.71
CA ASP A 44 -13.55 -34.62 -1.00
C ASP A 44 -13.67 -33.08 -1.03
N GLY A 45 -14.46 -32.51 -0.11
CA GLY A 45 -14.63 -31.07 0.08
C GLY A 45 -15.39 -30.33 -1.03
N VAL A 46 -15.95 -31.06 -2.00
CA VAL A 46 -16.86 -30.52 -3.01
C VAL A 46 -18.24 -31.12 -2.80
N SER A 47 -19.15 -30.32 -2.24
CA SER A 47 -20.54 -30.69 -2.01
C SER A 47 -21.39 -30.25 -3.20
N ILE A 48 -22.11 -31.19 -3.80
CA ILE A 48 -23.08 -30.93 -4.86
C ILE A 48 -24.46 -31.33 -4.33
N THR A 49 -25.44 -30.44 -4.46
CA THR A 49 -26.81 -30.69 -4.01
C THR A 49 -27.81 -30.16 -5.03
N PHE A 50 -28.72 -30.99 -5.52
CA PHE A 50 -29.80 -30.58 -6.38
C PHE A 50 -30.85 -29.77 -5.59
N ASP A 51 -31.25 -28.60 -6.09
CA ASP A 51 -32.21 -27.73 -5.42
C ASP A 51 -33.68 -28.20 -5.53
N GLY A 52 -33.93 -29.30 -6.26
CA GLY A 52 -35.25 -29.87 -6.49
C GLY A 52 -36.02 -29.22 -7.65
N LEU A 53 -35.48 -28.15 -8.24
CA LEU A 53 -36.14 -27.34 -9.25
C LEU A 53 -35.36 -27.37 -10.56
N GLU A 54 -34.35 -26.50 -10.69
CA GLU A 54 -33.70 -26.15 -11.96
C GLU A 54 -32.18 -25.98 -11.83
N SER A 55 -31.57 -26.13 -10.65
CA SER A 55 -30.13 -25.96 -10.47
C SER A 55 -29.50 -26.92 -9.46
N TYR A 56 -28.18 -27.10 -9.59
CA TYR A 56 -27.32 -27.70 -8.59
C TYR A 56 -26.63 -26.59 -7.80
N ALA A 57 -26.63 -26.70 -6.48
CA ALA A 57 -25.79 -25.92 -5.58
C ALA A 57 -24.46 -26.66 -5.39
N VAL A 58 -23.35 -26.00 -5.73
CA VAL A 58 -22.00 -26.53 -5.60
C VAL A 58 -21.24 -25.70 -4.56
N ARG A 59 -20.76 -26.34 -3.49
CA ARG A 59 -20.04 -25.71 -2.38
C ARG A 59 -18.65 -26.29 -2.25
N PHE A 60 -17.67 -25.41 -2.04
CA PHE A 60 -16.28 -25.73 -1.73
C PHE A 60 -15.63 -24.50 -1.07
N GLY A 61 -14.57 -24.71 -0.28
CA GLY A 61 -13.79 -23.60 0.28
C GLY A 61 -13.15 -22.76 -0.82
N TYR A 62 -12.99 -21.45 -0.61
CA TYR A 62 -12.48 -20.55 -1.65
C TYR A 62 -11.11 -21.03 -2.18
N ASN A 63 -11.07 -21.36 -3.47
CA ASN A 63 -9.89 -21.77 -4.19
C ASN A 63 -10.02 -21.23 -5.63
N PRO A 64 -9.12 -20.35 -6.10
CA PRO A 64 -9.20 -19.71 -7.42
C PRO A 64 -9.22 -20.71 -8.57
N ASP A 65 -8.57 -21.86 -8.44
CA ASP A 65 -8.53 -22.91 -9.47
C ASP A 65 -9.89 -23.63 -9.56
N LEU A 66 -10.55 -23.89 -8.44
CA LEU A 66 -11.92 -24.43 -8.41
C LEU A 66 -12.94 -23.41 -8.96
N VAL A 67 -12.78 -22.13 -8.59
CA VAL A 67 -13.59 -21.03 -9.13
C VAL A 67 -13.39 -20.92 -10.65
N ALA A 68 -12.17 -21.04 -11.14
CA ALA A 68 -11.87 -21.01 -12.57
C ALA A 68 -12.45 -22.21 -13.32
N GLN A 69 -12.50 -23.39 -12.69
CA GLN A 69 -13.14 -24.58 -13.26
C GLN A 69 -14.65 -24.41 -13.38
N ILE A 70 -15.34 -24.01 -12.30
CA ILE A 70 -16.81 -23.90 -12.31
C ILE A 70 -17.32 -22.77 -13.21
N ARG A 71 -16.59 -21.65 -13.32
CA ARG A 71 -16.92 -20.54 -14.23
C ARG A 71 -16.91 -20.93 -15.71
N LYS A 72 -16.29 -22.04 -16.08
CA LYS A 72 -16.32 -22.55 -17.47
C LYS A 72 -17.66 -23.19 -17.83
N ILE A 73 -18.50 -23.53 -16.85
CA ILE A 73 -19.84 -24.09 -17.11
C ILE A 73 -20.79 -22.95 -17.52
N PRO A 74 -21.45 -23.03 -18.69
CA PRO A 74 -22.40 -22.01 -19.13
C PRO A 74 -23.55 -21.80 -18.14
N GLY A 75 -23.74 -20.56 -17.69
CA GLY A 75 -24.81 -20.21 -16.73
C GLY A 75 -24.50 -20.54 -15.28
N ALA A 76 -23.28 -20.99 -14.96
CA ALA A 76 -22.84 -21.07 -13.57
C ALA A 76 -22.69 -19.67 -12.96
N GLU A 77 -23.30 -19.45 -11.80
CA GLU A 77 -23.29 -18.16 -11.10
C GLU A 77 -23.06 -18.35 -9.59
N PHE A 78 -22.36 -17.41 -8.96
CA PHE A 78 -22.19 -17.43 -7.51
C PHE A 78 -23.42 -16.81 -6.84
N ASP A 79 -23.99 -17.48 -5.84
CA ASP A 79 -25.22 -17.04 -5.18
C ASP A 79 -25.03 -15.86 -4.22
N GLY A 80 -23.78 -15.44 -4.00
CA GLY A 80 -23.42 -14.33 -3.10
C GLY A 80 -23.27 -14.73 -1.64
N VAL A 81 -23.49 -16.00 -1.29
CA VAL A 81 -23.40 -16.52 0.08
C VAL A 81 -22.23 -17.50 0.17
N ASP A 82 -22.39 -18.71 -0.35
CA ASP A 82 -21.42 -19.79 -0.18
C ASP A 82 -21.46 -20.85 -1.29
N SER A 83 -22.31 -20.68 -2.31
CA SER A 83 -22.52 -21.72 -3.31
C SER A 83 -22.55 -21.17 -4.73
N TRP A 84 -22.12 -22.02 -5.66
CA TRP A 84 -22.29 -21.81 -7.08
C TRP A 84 -23.56 -22.51 -7.54
N ARG A 85 -24.46 -21.79 -8.21
CA ARG A 85 -25.63 -22.35 -8.87
C ARG A 85 -25.26 -22.75 -10.29
N VAL A 86 -25.49 -24.00 -10.64
CA VAL A 86 -25.25 -24.55 -11.96
C VAL A 86 -26.58 -25.05 -12.54
N PRO A 87 -27.02 -24.56 -13.71
CA PRO A 87 -28.29 -25.00 -14.30
C PRO A 87 -28.31 -26.52 -14.52
N VAL A 88 -29.47 -27.15 -14.29
CA VAL A 88 -29.64 -28.60 -14.46
C VAL A 88 -29.34 -29.06 -15.89
N ALA A 89 -29.55 -28.20 -16.89
CA ALA A 89 -29.19 -28.42 -18.28
C ALA A 89 -27.67 -28.61 -18.52
N GLN A 90 -26.84 -28.24 -17.55
CA GLN A 90 -25.37 -28.38 -17.60
C GLN A 90 -24.86 -29.56 -16.77
N TYR A 91 -25.71 -30.55 -16.49
CA TYR A 91 -25.36 -31.74 -15.71
C TYR A 91 -24.08 -32.42 -16.20
N ASP A 92 -23.95 -32.68 -17.50
CA ASP A 92 -22.80 -33.39 -18.06
C ASP A 92 -21.52 -32.56 -17.89
N ALA A 93 -21.58 -31.25 -18.13
CA ALA A 93 -20.45 -30.34 -17.92
C ALA A 93 -20.03 -30.28 -16.44
N LEU A 94 -21.00 -30.30 -15.51
CA LEU A 94 -20.73 -30.38 -14.08
C LEU A 94 -20.10 -31.73 -13.70
N ALA A 95 -20.64 -32.84 -14.20
CA ALA A 95 -20.12 -34.18 -13.96
C ALA A 95 -18.66 -34.31 -14.44
N ASP A 96 -18.36 -33.79 -15.64
CA ASP A 96 -17.03 -33.84 -16.27
C ASP A 96 -15.97 -33.13 -15.42
N ILE A 97 -16.30 -31.96 -14.84
CA ILE A 97 -15.32 -31.21 -14.03
C ILE A 97 -15.29 -31.66 -12.56
N THR A 98 -16.32 -32.33 -12.04
CA THR A 98 -16.43 -32.68 -10.62
C THR A 98 -15.26 -33.52 -10.13
N ALA A 99 -14.84 -34.52 -10.91
CA ALA A 99 -13.69 -35.36 -10.54
C ALA A 99 -12.37 -34.55 -10.47
N SER A 100 -12.19 -33.61 -11.40
CA SER A 100 -11.04 -32.69 -11.41
C SER A 100 -11.08 -31.74 -10.21
N MET A 101 -12.25 -31.17 -9.91
CA MET A 101 -12.43 -30.27 -8.77
C MET A 101 -12.13 -30.96 -7.44
N ARG A 102 -12.62 -32.19 -7.24
CA ARG A 102 -12.32 -32.97 -6.03
C ARG A 102 -10.84 -33.26 -5.87
N LYS A 103 -10.20 -33.71 -6.95
CA LYS A 103 -8.75 -33.95 -6.97
C LYS A 103 -7.98 -32.69 -6.60
N GLU A 104 -8.35 -31.55 -7.18
CA GLU A 104 -7.72 -30.26 -6.93
C GLU A 104 -7.93 -29.80 -5.48
N TYR A 105 -9.13 -29.97 -4.92
CA TYR A 105 -9.40 -29.69 -3.50
C TYR A 105 -8.52 -30.53 -2.57
N LEU A 106 -8.39 -31.83 -2.83
CA LEU A 106 -7.55 -32.72 -2.01
C LEU A 106 -6.07 -32.32 -2.07
N LEU A 107 -5.56 -31.93 -3.24
CA LEU A 107 -4.19 -31.43 -3.40
C LEU A 107 -3.98 -30.13 -2.62
N ASP A 108 -4.92 -29.19 -2.71
CA ASP A 108 -4.88 -27.92 -2.00
C ASP A 108 -4.92 -28.12 -0.48
N SER A 109 -5.85 -28.94 0.01
CA SER A 109 -5.97 -29.29 1.43
C SER A 109 -4.73 -30.00 1.96
N ALA A 110 -4.14 -30.92 1.20
CA ALA A 110 -2.90 -31.59 1.58
C ALA A 110 -1.72 -30.60 1.67
N ALA A 111 -1.60 -29.68 0.72
CA ALA A 111 -0.57 -28.65 0.75
C ALA A 111 -0.79 -27.66 1.91
N HIS A 112 -2.04 -27.28 2.19
CA HIS A 112 -2.39 -26.43 3.34
C HIS A 112 -1.97 -27.08 4.67
N ASN A 113 -2.38 -28.33 4.92
CA ASN A 113 -2.00 -29.07 6.12
C ASN A 113 -0.47 -29.24 6.25
N ALA A 114 0.23 -29.45 5.11
CA ALA A 114 1.68 -29.59 5.08
C ALA A 114 2.40 -28.27 5.41
N ILE A 115 1.89 -27.12 4.93
CA ILE A 115 2.46 -25.82 5.28
C ILE A 115 2.16 -25.48 6.74
N GLU A 116 0.97 -25.76 7.25
CA GLU A 116 0.59 -25.53 8.66
C GLU A 116 1.52 -26.31 9.60
N SER A 117 1.75 -27.59 9.32
CA SER A 117 2.68 -28.42 10.09
C SER A 117 4.14 -27.94 10.03
N SER A 118 4.54 -27.34 8.90
CA SER A 118 5.90 -26.79 8.74
C SER A 118 6.04 -25.44 9.43
N ALA A 119 5.00 -24.63 9.38
CA ALA A 119 4.87 -23.35 10.06
C ALA A 119 4.86 -23.52 11.58
N ASP A 120 4.09 -24.45 12.14
CA ASP A 120 4.06 -24.74 13.58
C ASP A 120 5.47 -25.07 14.10
N ARG A 121 6.17 -26.00 13.44
CA ARG A 121 7.54 -26.37 13.82
C ARG A 121 8.51 -25.19 13.75
N ALA A 122 8.49 -24.43 12.65
CA ALA A 122 9.40 -23.30 12.48
C ALA A 122 9.10 -22.14 13.46
N ALA A 123 7.83 -21.92 13.79
CA ALA A 123 7.40 -20.87 14.71
C ALA A 123 7.76 -21.19 16.18
N ARG A 124 7.76 -22.48 16.57
CA ARG A 124 8.20 -22.92 17.91
C ARG A 124 9.66 -22.55 18.20
N ASP A 125 10.51 -22.55 17.18
CA ASP A 125 11.92 -22.16 17.32
C ASP A 125 12.11 -20.64 17.53
N GLN A 126 11.10 -19.82 17.17
CA GLN A 126 11.16 -18.36 17.25
C GLN A 126 10.31 -17.76 18.36
N GLN A 127 9.44 -18.53 19.02
CA GLN A 127 8.59 -18.02 20.10
C GLN A 127 9.31 -17.96 21.45
N VAL A 128 8.90 -17.01 22.29
CA VAL A 128 9.48 -16.84 23.65
C VAL A 128 8.94 -17.90 24.62
N THR A 129 7.75 -18.44 24.33
CA THR A 129 7.02 -19.40 25.17
C THR A 129 6.92 -20.76 24.48
N PRO A 130 7.96 -21.63 24.57
CA PRO A 130 8.06 -22.86 23.78
C PRO A 130 6.90 -23.85 24.00
N ASP A 131 6.27 -23.80 25.17
CA ASP A 131 5.16 -24.68 25.55
C ASP A 131 3.80 -24.27 24.95
N GLN A 132 3.69 -23.04 24.41
CA GLN A 132 2.45 -22.59 23.77
C GLN A 132 2.40 -22.98 22.29
N THR A 133 1.20 -23.22 21.78
CA THR A 133 1.00 -23.50 20.36
C THR A 133 1.00 -22.18 19.58
N PRO A 134 1.82 -22.05 18.51
CA PRO A 134 1.75 -20.93 17.58
C PRO A 134 0.34 -20.69 17.05
N ARG A 135 -0.02 -19.42 16.83
CA ARG A 135 -1.30 -19.05 16.25
C ARG A 135 -1.15 -18.97 14.74
N ILE A 136 -1.65 -19.96 14.03
CA ILE A 136 -1.63 -20.03 12.57
C ILE A 136 -3.00 -19.59 12.05
N SER A 137 -3.01 -18.74 11.03
CA SER A 137 -4.24 -18.19 10.45
C SER A 137 -4.09 -17.93 8.96
N ASP A 138 -5.15 -18.19 8.20
CA ASP A 138 -5.26 -17.80 6.79
C ASP A 138 -5.85 -16.38 6.66
N PHE A 139 -6.17 -15.71 7.77
CA PHE A 139 -6.84 -14.42 7.73
C PHE A 139 -5.85 -13.29 7.46
N HIS A 140 -6.22 -12.45 6.50
CA HIS A 140 -5.49 -11.24 6.10
C HIS A 140 -6.43 -10.03 6.06
N LEU A 141 -6.03 -8.96 6.77
CA LEU A 141 -6.74 -7.67 6.76
C LEU A 141 -6.51 -6.96 5.42
N ARG A 142 -7.58 -6.44 4.83
CA ARG A 142 -7.51 -5.72 3.55
C ARG A 142 -6.82 -4.37 3.73
N GLY A 143 -5.88 -4.04 2.84
CA GLY A 143 -5.16 -2.76 2.85
C GLY A 143 -4.19 -2.56 4.02
N GLU A 144 -3.92 -3.61 4.81
CA GLU A 144 -2.90 -3.56 5.86
C GLU A 144 -1.74 -4.51 5.49
N PRO A 145 -0.52 -4.00 5.33
CA PRO A 145 0.63 -4.85 5.03
C PRO A 145 0.99 -5.71 6.24
N LEU A 146 0.95 -7.03 6.06
CA LEU A 146 1.46 -8.00 7.01
C LEU A 146 2.98 -8.09 6.86
N MET A 147 3.70 -7.73 7.93
CA MET A 147 5.16 -7.62 7.91
C MET A 147 5.78 -8.79 8.66
N GLY A 148 6.79 -9.42 8.07
CA GLY A 148 7.34 -10.62 8.68
C GLY A 148 8.37 -11.35 7.82
N GLU A 149 8.99 -12.35 8.42
CA GLU A 149 9.87 -13.31 7.74
C GLU A 149 9.05 -14.52 7.26
N ILE A 150 9.37 -15.05 6.08
CA ILE A 150 8.78 -16.29 5.58
C ILE A 150 9.47 -17.49 6.24
N LEU A 151 8.73 -18.22 7.07
CA LEU A 151 9.23 -19.37 7.84
C LEU A 151 9.33 -20.66 7.02
N ALA A 152 8.38 -20.85 6.12
CA ALA A 152 8.26 -22.05 5.29
C ALA A 152 7.52 -21.73 4.00
N VAL A 153 7.80 -22.50 2.95
CA VAL A 153 7.13 -22.43 1.64
C VAL A 153 6.96 -23.84 1.11
N ASN A 154 5.84 -24.14 0.47
CA ASN A 154 5.65 -25.35 -0.35
C ASN A 154 5.19 -24.97 -1.76
N ASP A 155 4.60 -25.92 -2.50
CA ASP A 155 4.16 -25.71 -3.88
C ASP A 155 2.95 -24.78 -4.02
N ARG A 156 2.19 -24.52 -2.95
CA ARG A 156 0.94 -23.75 -3.00
C ARG A 156 0.85 -22.62 -1.98
N TYR A 157 1.61 -22.69 -0.90
CA TYR A 157 1.52 -21.76 0.23
C TYR A 157 2.89 -21.30 0.72
N ALA A 158 2.90 -20.09 1.28
CA ALA A 158 3.97 -19.54 2.10
C ALA A 158 3.44 -19.22 3.50
N ALA A 159 4.26 -19.46 4.53
CA ALA A 159 3.96 -19.14 5.92
C ALA A 159 4.82 -17.97 6.39
N GLN A 160 4.20 -16.87 6.79
CA GLN A 160 4.86 -15.65 7.24
C GLN A 160 4.73 -15.47 8.76
N LEU A 161 5.83 -15.27 9.48
CA LEU A 161 5.81 -14.85 10.88
C LEU A 161 5.44 -13.36 10.95
N THR A 162 4.17 -13.05 11.20
CA THR A 162 3.65 -11.67 11.19
C THR A 162 3.79 -10.96 12.54
N GLY A 163 4.21 -11.68 13.57
CA GLY A 163 4.65 -11.09 14.83
C GLY A 163 4.73 -12.08 15.97
N LEU A 164 5.18 -11.56 17.12
CA LEU A 164 5.06 -12.20 18.40
C LEU A 164 3.94 -11.47 19.16
N GLY A 165 2.97 -12.20 19.69
CA GLY A 165 1.82 -11.64 20.40
C GLY A 165 2.23 -10.56 21.39
N LYS A 166 1.58 -9.40 21.31
CA LYS A 166 1.97 -8.18 22.04
C LYS A 166 2.05 -8.34 23.57
N ARG A 167 1.63 -9.47 24.14
CA ARG A 167 1.60 -9.71 25.61
C ARG A 167 2.03 -11.10 26.06
N ASP A 168 2.02 -12.10 25.19
CA ASP A 168 2.15 -13.51 25.53
C ASP A 168 3.36 -14.20 24.84
N GLY A 169 4.04 -13.50 23.92
CA GLY A 169 5.25 -14.02 23.27
C GLY A 169 5.03 -15.19 22.31
N VAL A 170 3.77 -15.52 22.04
CA VAL A 170 3.33 -16.57 21.11
C VAL A 170 3.52 -16.10 19.68
N ALA A 171 4.09 -16.93 18.83
CA ALA A 171 4.23 -16.62 17.41
C ALA A 171 2.87 -16.55 16.70
N PHE A 172 2.67 -15.52 15.88
CA PHE A 172 1.57 -15.40 14.95
C PHE A 172 2.08 -15.65 13.55
N VAL A 173 1.53 -16.66 12.89
CA VAL A 173 1.90 -17.04 11.53
C VAL A 173 0.69 -16.87 10.63
N THR A 174 0.87 -16.14 9.54
CA THR A 174 -0.13 -16.01 8.49
C THR A 174 0.24 -16.92 7.32
N LEU A 175 -0.73 -17.69 6.81
CA LEU A 175 -0.56 -18.48 5.60
C LEU A 175 -1.05 -17.69 4.38
N HIS A 176 -0.27 -17.78 3.31
CA HIS A 176 -0.51 -17.08 2.05
C HIS A 176 -0.53 -18.09 0.92
N ARG A 177 -1.58 -18.09 0.09
CA ARG A 177 -1.59 -18.88 -1.14
C ARG A 177 -0.67 -18.22 -2.17
N LEU A 178 0.27 -18.97 -2.73
CA LEU A 178 1.26 -18.47 -3.69
C LEU A 178 0.62 -17.94 -4.97
N ALA A 179 -0.51 -18.52 -5.41
CA ALA A 179 -1.25 -18.07 -6.58
C ALA A 179 -1.83 -16.64 -6.44
N ASP A 180 -1.97 -16.16 -5.20
CA ASP A 180 -2.50 -14.82 -4.92
C ASP A 180 -1.39 -13.77 -4.80
N LEU A 181 -0.11 -14.19 -4.73
CA LEU A 181 1.03 -13.29 -4.56
C LEU A 181 1.54 -12.75 -5.90
N SER A 182 1.99 -11.49 -5.91
CA SER A 182 2.61 -10.87 -7.09
C SER A 182 4.00 -11.44 -7.42
N GLU A 183 4.67 -12.09 -6.46
CA GLU A 183 6.03 -12.61 -6.59
C GLU A 183 6.18 -13.96 -5.88
N SER A 184 7.18 -14.74 -6.30
CA SER A 184 7.57 -15.96 -5.59
C SER A 184 8.32 -15.63 -4.31
N LEU A 185 8.04 -16.37 -3.24
CA LEU A 185 8.67 -16.21 -1.93
C LEU A 185 9.55 -17.41 -1.58
N PHE A 186 10.60 -17.16 -0.82
CA PHE A 186 11.51 -18.16 -0.29
C PHE A 186 11.58 -18.08 1.24
N LYS A 187 11.92 -19.21 1.88
CA LYS A 187 12.18 -19.25 3.32
C LYS A 187 13.30 -18.28 3.68
N GLY A 188 13.07 -17.44 4.68
CA GLY A 188 13.99 -16.40 5.16
C GLY A 188 13.71 -15.01 4.58
N ASP A 189 12.87 -14.89 3.54
CA ASP A 189 12.53 -13.60 2.96
C ASP A 189 11.81 -12.71 3.98
N LYS A 190 12.28 -11.48 4.14
CA LYS A 190 11.63 -10.45 4.97
C LYS A 190 10.77 -9.59 4.07
N VAL A 191 9.45 -9.79 4.15
CA VAL A 191 8.49 -9.18 3.23
C VAL A 191 7.37 -8.46 3.96
N ALA A 192 6.73 -7.55 3.24
CA ALA A 192 5.43 -6.98 3.54
C ALA A 192 4.45 -7.49 2.50
N ILE A 193 3.40 -8.17 2.92
CA ILE A 193 2.35 -8.71 2.03
C ILE A 193 1.06 -7.94 2.30
N GLU A 194 0.55 -7.25 1.29
CA GLU A 194 -0.67 -6.45 1.38
C GLU A 194 -1.71 -6.94 0.37
N TYR A 195 -2.92 -7.24 0.85
CA TYR A 195 -4.03 -7.70 0.02
C TYR A 195 -4.95 -6.55 -0.40
N ASP A 196 -5.30 -6.52 -1.69
CA ASP A 196 -6.27 -5.60 -2.26
C ASP A 196 -7.73 -6.03 -1.99
N ASP A 197 -8.69 -5.25 -2.51
CA ASP A 197 -10.13 -5.52 -2.38
C ASP A 197 -10.59 -6.78 -3.13
N LYS A 198 -9.77 -7.30 -4.05
CA LYS A 198 -10.03 -8.49 -4.87
C LYS A 198 -9.32 -9.73 -4.33
N GLY A 199 -8.59 -9.62 -3.22
CA GLY A 199 -7.85 -10.72 -2.62
C GLY A 199 -6.52 -11.02 -3.32
N ARG A 200 -5.99 -10.11 -4.13
CA ARG A 200 -4.63 -10.23 -4.69
C ARG A 200 -3.64 -9.56 -3.76
N ALA A 201 -2.51 -10.21 -3.54
CA ALA A 201 -1.46 -9.71 -2.67
C ALA A 201 -0.32 -9.08 -3.47
N SER A 202 0.07 -7.89 -3.06
CA SER A 202 1.34 -7.29 -3.46
C SER A 202 2.43 -7.63 -2.45
N VAL A 203 3.56 -8.09 -2.95
CA VAL A 203 4.74 -8.45 -2.14
C VAL A 203 5.75 -7.31 -2.21
N GLY A 204 6.07 -6.72 -1.07
CA GLY A 204 7.15 -5.73 -0.93
C GLY A 204 8.31 -6.31 -0.13
N HIS A 205 9.50 -6.43 -0.74
CA HIS A 205 10.71 -6.84 -0.01
C HIS A 205 11.12 -5.77 0.99
N ARG A 206 11.16 -6.13 2.27
CA ARG A 206 11.66 -5.27 3.32
C ARG A 206 13.14 -5.58 3.55
N LEU A 207 13.96 -5.09 2.63
CA LEU A 207 15.38 -4.98 2.89
C LEU A 207 15.58 -4.16 4.17
N THR A 208 16.34 -4.70 5.11
CA THR A 208 16.87 -3.96 6.25
C THR A 208 17.64 -2.74 5.76
N ALA A 209 17.89 -1.75 6.63
CA ALA A 209 18.66 -0.59 6.23
C ALA A 209 20.04 -1.00 5.66
N GLU A 210 20.66 -2.04 6.24
CA GLU A 210 21.95 -2.58 5.80
C GLU A 210 21.86 -3.26 4.43
N GLU A 211 20.85 -4.10 4.21
CA GLU A 211 20.65 -4.73 2.90
C GLU A 211 20.31 -3.69 1.82
N LYS A 212 19.55 -2.64 2.16
CA LYS A 212 19.32 -1.48 1.27
C LYS A 212 20.61 -0.74 0.97
N LEU A 213 21.48 -0.57 1.96
CA LEU A 213 22.78 0.05 1.79
C LEU A 213 23.61 -0.79 0.81
N ASP A 214 23.77 -2.09 1.07
CA ASP A 214 24.53 -3.03 0.26
C ASP A 214 24.05 -3.07 -1.20
N ALA A 215 22.74 -3.18 -1.40
CA ALA A 215 22.13 -3.20 -2.74
C ALA A 215 22.36 -1.89 -3.52
N SER A 216 22.66 -0.79 -2.82
CA SER A 216 22.85 0.54 -3.36
C SER A 216 24.32 0.99 -3.46
N LEU A 217 25.28 0.19 -2.98
CA LEU A 217 26.70 0.56 -3.05
C LEU A 217 27.14 0.82 -4.49
N GLY A 218 27.91 1.90 -4.68
CA GLY A 218 28.38 2.39 -5.97
C GLY A 218 27.33 3.19 -6.78
N LYS A 219 26.06 3.18 -6.38
CA LYS A 219 24.96 3.85 -7.10
C LYS A 219 24.50 5.09 -6.36
N SER A 220 24.09 6.12 -7.11
CA SER A 220 23.35 7.25 -6.53
C SER A 220 21.87 6.88 -6.46
N VAL A 221 21.33 6.81 -5.24
CA VAL A 221 19.91 6.52 -4.98
C VAL A 221 19.36 7.69 -4.19
N ASP A 222 18.31 8.33 -4.72
CA ASP A 222 17.67 9.51 -4.14
C ASP A 222 18.67 10.61 -3.78
N GLY A 223 19.61 10.89 -4.68
CA GLY A 223 20.62 11.94 -4.50
C GLY A 223 21.72 11.64 -3.47
N VAL A 224 21.76 10.43 -2.91
CA VAL A 224 22.82 9.98 -2.00
C VAL A 224 23.54 8.78 -2.60
N LYS A 225 24.84 8.92 -2.84
CA LYS A 225 25.72 7.85 -3.32
C LYS A 225 26.62 7.36 -2.19
N VAL A 226 26.76 6.05 -2.06
CA VAL A 226 27.63 5.42 -1.06
C VAL A 226 28.58 4.47 -1.76
N ILE A 227 29.87 4.54 -1.45
CA ILE A 227 30.92 3.65 -1.94
C ILE A 227 31.62 3.05 -0.72
N GLU A 228 31.86 1.74 -0.72
CA GLU A 228 32.72 1.11 0.29
C GLU A 228 34.12 0.94 -0.30
N GLU A 229 35.13 1.55 0.33
CA GLU A 229 36.51 1.51 -0.13
C GLU A 229 37.47 1.58 1.07
N GLY A 230 38.46 0.67 1.11
CA GLY A 230 39.50 0.72 2.14
C GLY A 230 39.01 0.53 3.58
N GLY A 231 37.89 -0.17 3.79
CA GLY A 231 37.28 -0.34 5.12
C GLY A 231 36.51 0.89 5.60
N GLN A 232 36.15 1.80 4.69
CA GLN A 232 35.34 2.99 4.98
C GLN A 232 34.19 3.12 3.99
N TYR A 233 33.10 3.74 4.45
CA TYR A 233 32.02 4.22 3.60
C TYR A 233 32.27 5.68 3.21
N LYS A 234 32.38 5.91 1.90
CA LYS A 234 32.41 7.23 1.26
C LYS A 234 30.99 7.61 0.84
N ILE A 235 30.45 8.68 1.43
CA ILE A 235 29.07 9.13 1.26
C ILE A 235 29.07 10.50 0.58
N GLU A 236 28.50 10.56 -0.62
CA GLU A 236 28.46 11.72 -1.51
C GLU A 236 27.01 12.18 -1.72
N PHE A 237 26.76 13.48 -1.57
CA PHE A 237 25.47 14.11 -1.82
C PHE A 237 25.65 15.61 -2.09
N ASP A 238 24.71 16.23 -2.79
CA ASP A 238 24.70 17.69 -2.97
C ASP A 238 24.58 18.39 -1.63
N TYR A 239 25.41 19.42 -1.41
CA TYR A 239 25.50 20.08 -0.11
C TYR A 239 24.11 20.50 0.41
N ASN A 240 23.70 19.84 1.50
CA ASN A 240 22.47 20.12 2.23
C ASN A 240 22.81 20.09 3.73
N PRO A 241 22.63 21.19 4.47
CA PRO A 241 23.04 21.29 5.86
C PRO A 241 22.31 20.28 6.76
N VAL A 242 21.07 19.90 6.42
CA VAL A 242 20.33 18.88 7.17
C VAL A 242 20.98 17.51 7.00
N LEU A 243 21.37 17.15 5.77
CA LEU A 243 22.06 15.90 5.48
C LEU A 243 23.44 15.84 6.14
N SER A 244 24.21 16.93 6.03
CA SER A 244 25.51 17.08 6.71
C SER A 244 25.38 16.92 8.23
N ALA A 245 24.35 17.52 8.84
CA ALA A 245 24.11 17.38 10.27
C ALA A 245 23.63 15.98 10.70
N ARG A 246 23.08 15.17 9.78
CA ARG A 246 22.71 13.77 10.06
C ARG A 246 23.96 12.89 10.08
N ILE A 247 24.81 13.00 9.06
CA ILE A 247 26.01 12.16 8.96
C ILE A 247 27.07 12.51 10.02
N ALA A 248 27.18 13.80 10.38
CA ALA A 248 28.08 14.28 11.43
C ALA A 248 27.78 13.74 12.84
N ARG A 249 26.64 13.05 13.04
CA ARG A 249 26.27 12.40 14.31
C ARG A 249 26.84 10.99 14.44
N ILE A 250 27.38 10.42 13.36
CA ILE A 250 28.02 9.12 13.43
C ILE A 250 29.43 9.31 13.95
N ASP A 251 29.80 8.54 14.97
CA ASP A 251 31.17 8.55 15.48
C ASP A 251 32.15 8.25 14.34
N SER A 252 33.34 8.88 14.37
CA SER A 252 34.37 8.80 13.32
C SER A 252 33.99 9.38 11.94
N SER A 253 32.87 10.10 11.81
CA SER A 253 32.55 10.76 10.54
C SER A 253 33.51 11.92 10.26
N GLU A 254 34.13 11.95 9.09
CA GLU A 254 35.01 13.03 8.65
C GLU A 254 34.55 13.59 7.29
N PHE A 255 34.59 14.91 7.13
CA PHE A 255 34.26 15.55 5.85
C PHE A 255 35.52 15.93 5.07
N HIS A 256 35.74 15.28 3.94
CA HIS A 256 36.86 15.57 3.04
C HIS A 256 36.46 16.65 2.04
N ARG A 257 36.87 17.89 2.31
CA ARG A 257 36.43 19.08 1.55
C ARG A 257 36.79 19.05 0.06
N GLU A 258 37.95 18.48 -0.29
CA GLU A 258 38.44 18.42 -1.67
C GLU A 258 37.57 17.47 -2.52
N GLU A 259 37.21 16.32 -1.96
CA GLU A 259 36.36 15.32 -2.60
C GLU A 259 34.87 15.63 -2.44
N LYS A 260 34.50 16.49 -1.47
CA LYS A 260 33.12 16.76 -1.03
C LYS A 260 32.39 15.49 -0.57
N VAL A 261 33.13 14.60 0.08
CA VAL A 261 32.64 13.30 0.55
C VAL A 261 32.76 13.22 2.07
N TRP A 262 31.78 12.58 2.70
CA TRP A 262 31.86 12.14 4.08
C TRP A 262 32.42 10.73 4.15
N THR A 263 33.39 10.48 5.02
CA THR A 263 33.91 9.14 5.31
C THR A 263 33.45 8.68 6.68
N VAL A 264 33.14 7.38 6.80
CA VAL A 264 32.77 6.71 8.06
C VAL A 264 33.38 5.32 8.08
N ASP A 265 33.82 4.82 9.23
CA ASP A 265 34.35 3.46 9.38
C ASP A 265 33.30 2.39 9.00
N ALA A 266 33.70 1.37 8.22
CA ALA A 266 32.80 0.30 7.78
C ALA A 266 32.26 -0.57 8.92
N ASN A 267 32.94 -0.62 10.07
CA ASN A 267 32.46 -1.32 11.27
C ASN A 267 31.18 -0.68 11.85
N LEU A 268 30.84 0.55 11.44
CA LEU A 268 29.62 1.25 11.85
C LEU A 268 28.48 1.11 10.82
N LYS A 269 28.48 0.02 10.03
CA LYS A 269 27.53 -0.24 8.95
C LYS A 269 26.07 0.01 9.32
N SER A 270 25.62 -0.45 10.49
CA SER A 270 24.23 -0.29 10.95
C SER A 270 23.83 1.19 11.12
N PHE A 271 24.74 2.02 11.64
CA PHE A 271 24.53 3.46 11.80
C PHE A 271 24.56 4.19 10.46
N VAL A 272 25.52 3.82 9.59
CA VAL A 272 25.62 4.38 8.23
C VAL A 272 24.37 4.06 7.42
N ALA A 273 23.93 2.81 7.43
CA ALA A 273 22.74 2.35 6.75
C ALA A 273 21.50 3.14 7.16
N ARG A 274 21.31 3.35 8.47
CA ARG A 274 20.20 4.16 8.99
C ARG A 274 20.31 5.62 8.56
N ALA A 275 21.47 6.25 8.72
CA ALA A 275 21.68 7.64 8.36
C ALA A 275 21.46 7.88 6.87
N VAL A 276 22.01 7.02 6.00
CA VAL A 276 21.81 7.09 4.55
C VAL A 276 20.35 6.94 4.18
N ASN A 277 19.61 6.01 4.79
CA ASN A 277 18.18 5.86 4.53
C ASN A 277 17.38 7.10 4.96
N GLU A 278 17.69 7.69 6.11
CA GLU A 278 17.08 8.96 6.55
C GLU A 278 17.46 10.13 5.62
N MET A 279 18.71 10.17 5.13
CA MET A 279 19.18 11.19 4.19
C MET A 279 18.46 11.09 2.85
N ARG A 280 18.28 9.87 2.30
CA ARG A 280 17.53 9.63 1.06
C ARG A 280 16.08 10.10 1.20
N ALA A 281 15.43 9.75 2.30
CA ALA A 281 14.07 10.21 2.59
C ALA A 281 13.98 11.75 2.66
N GLU A 282 14.98 12.40 3.26
CA GLU A 282 15.07 13.86 3.32
C GLU A 282 15.26 14.49 1.93
N VAL A 283 16.06 13.90 1.04
CA VAL A 283 16.23 14.37 -0.34
C VAL A 283 14.91 14.27 -1.11
N VAL A 284 14.19 13.15 -0.99
CA VAL A 284 12.89 12.97 -1.64
C VAL A 284 11.88 14.02 -1.14
N ALA A 285 11.80 14.23 0.17
CA ALA A 285 10.91 15.23 0.76
C ALA A 285 11.30 16.66 0.34
N ASP A 286 12.60 16.97 0.30
CA ASP A 286 13.11 18.26 -0.14
C ASP A 286 12.76 18.56 -1.60
N ARG A 287 12.90 17.55 -2.47
CA ARG A 287 12.53 17.65 -3.88
C ARG A 287 11.03 17.88 -4.06
N ALA A 288 10.21 17.12 -3.34
CA ALA A 288 8.76 17.26 -3.39
C ALA A 288 8.29 18.66 -2.96
N ASP A 289 8.82 19.18 -1.86
CA ASP A 289 8.49 20.54 -1.38
C ASP A 289 8.97 21.62 -2.35
N ARG A 290 10.13 21.42 -2.98
CA ARG A 290 10.64 22.32 -4.02
C ARG A 290 9.74 22.33 -5.25
N GLU A 291 9.37 21.15 -5.74
CA GLU A 291 8.48 20.99 -6.90
C GLU A 291 7.10 21.60 -6.64
N GLN A 292 6.56 21.41 -5.43
CA GLN A 292 5.33 22.08 -4.99
C GLN A 292 5.45 23.60 -5.04
N ALA A 293 6.53 24.17 -4.51
CA ALA A 293 6.75 25.61 -4.53
C ALA A 293 6.89 26.14 -5.98
N VAL A 294 7.63 25.44 -6.83
CA VAL A 294 7.77 25.79 -8.26
C VAL A 294 6.41 25.76 -8.96
N SER A 295 5.59 24.73 -8.73
CA SER A 295 4.25 24.64 -9.33
C SER A 295 3.35 25.82 -8.92
N ILE A 296 3.44 26.30 -7.67
CA ILE A 296 2.69 27.49 -7.23
C ILE A 296 3.18 28.76 -7.96
N ALA A 297 4.49 28.87 -8.23
CA ALA A 297 5.01 29.98 -9.02
C ALA A 297 4.44 29.97 -10.45
N GLU A 298 4.40 28.81 -11.10
CA GLU A 298 3.87 28.63 -12.47
C GLU A 298 2.36 28.92 -12.57
N GLN A 299 1.61 28.66 -11.51
CA GLN A 299 0.19 28.99 -11.44
C GLN A 299 -0.08 30.49 -11.26
N ARG A 300 0.85 31.23 -10.66
CA ARG A 300 0.65 32.64 -10.27
C ARG A 300 1.29 33.65 -11.21
N ILE A 301 2.33 33.25 -11.92
CA ILE A 301 3.13 34.13 -12.78
C ILE A 301 3.29 33.43 -14.13
N ASP A 302 3.06 34.18 -15.22
CA ASP A 302 3.30 33.68 -16.56
C ASP A 302 4.82 33.53 -16.80
N ALA A 303 5.26 32.31 -17.08
CA ALA A 303 6.65 31.92 -17.31
C ALA A 303 7.64 32.36 -16.20
N PRO A 304 7.50 31.86 -14.95
CA PRO A 304 8.35 32.31 -13.84
C PRO A 304 9.79 31.81 -13.98
N LYS A 305 10.74 32.68 -13.66
CA LYS A 305 12.16 32.35 -13.50
C LYS A 305 12.46 32.03 -12.05
N VAL A 306 12.21 30.78 -11.66
CA VAL A 306 12.48 30.30 -10.30
C VAL A 306 13.97 30.01 -10.13
N ARG A 307 14.59 30.62 -9.11
CA ARG A 307 15.98 30.32 -8.70
C ARG A 307 16.12 30.24 -7.19
N ASP A 308 17.06 29.43 -6.73
CA ASP A 308 17.41 29.35 -5.31
C ASP A 308 18.10 30.64 -4.84
N ALA A 309 17.78 31.06 -3.60
CA ALA A 309 18.38 32.23 -2.99
C ALA A 309 19.89 32.00 -2.76
N PHE A 310 20.71 32.95 -3.21
CA PHE A 310 22.13 32.94 -2.87
C PHE A 310 22.31 33.48 -1.45
N THR A 311 22.76 32.61 -0.54
CA THR A 311 22.84 32.86 0.90
C THR A 311 24.12 33.57 1.35
N GLY A 312 24.93 34.07 0.40
CA GLY A 312 26.13 34.84 0.71
C GLY A 312 25.83 36.14 1.47
N SER A 313 26.74 36.55 2.35
CA SER A 313 26.58 37.77 3.17
C SER A 313 26.33 39.02 2.31
N GLY A 314 25.36 39.84 2.73
CA GLY A 314 24.98 41.10 2.07
C GLY A 314 23.93 40.94 0.96
N LYS A 315 23.52 39.72 0.63
CA LYS A 315 22.50 39.49 -0.41
C LYS A 315 21.12 39.80 0.12
N THR A 316 20.33 40.53 -0.69
CA THR A 316 19.03 41.04 -0.30
C THR A 316 18.02 40.75 -1.39
N TYR A 317 16.84 40.30 -0.99
CA TYR A 317 15.69 40.03 -1.85
C TYR A 317 14.47 40.77 -1.31
N VAL A 318 13.72 41.46 -2.17
CA VAL A 318 12.57 42.27 -1.79
C VAL A 318 11.38 41.90 -2.66
N GLY A 319 10.22 41.71 -2.04
CA GLY A 319 8.97 41.50 -2.73
C GLY A 319 7.99 40.62 -1.96
N GLN A 320 6.95 40.16 -2.64
CA GLN A 320 5.83 39.49 -2.00
C GLN A 320 6.08 38.00 -1.83
N VAL A 321 5.76 37.46 -0.66
CA VAL A 321 5.78 36.02 -0.40
C VAL A 321 4.57 35.37 -1.07
N LEU A 322 4.82 34.48 -2.03
CA LEU A 322 3.77 33.80 -2.80
C LEU A 322 3.28 32.53 -2.10
N ALA A 323 4.20 31.78 -1.50
CA ALA A 323 3.94 30.49 -0.86
C ALA A 323 4.95 30.23 0.25
N VAL A 324 4.54 29.43 1.23
CA VAL A 324 5.38 28.91 2.29
C VAL A 324 5.00 27.45 2.50
N ASN A 325 5.99 26.56 2.51
CA ASN A 325 5.85 25.20 3.01
C ASN A 325 6.94 24.92 4.05
N ASP A 326 7.04 23.68 4.51
CA ASP A 326 7.93 23.29 5.61
C ASP A 326 9.40 23.63 5.32
N ARG A 327 9.83 23.54 4.05
CA ARG A 327 11.23 23.70 3.64
C ARG A 327 11.54 24.98 2.89
N TYR A 328 10.54 25.63 2.30
CA TYR A 328 10.75 26.76 1.41
C TYR A 328 9.79 27.93 1.63
N VAL A 329 10.33 29.13 1.41
CA VAL A 329 9.58 30.37 1.23
C VAL A 329 9.79 30.84 -0.20
N LEU A 330 8.70 30.95 -0.95
CA LEU A 330 8.70 31.41 -2.33
C LEU A 330 8.41 32.92 -2.38
N GLN A 331 9.33 33.72 -2.92
CA GLN A 331 9.21 35.17 -2.99
C GLN A 331 9.20 35.67 -4.44
N HIS A 332 8.22 36.50 -4.79
CA HIS A 332 8.17 37.25 -6.05
C HIS A 332 9.03 38.50 -5.94
N ALA A 333 10.18 38.54 -6.62
CA ALA A 333 11.19 39.58 -6.47
C ALA A 333 11.20 40.64 -7.60
N GLY A 334 10.32 40.50 -8.59
CA GLY A 334 10.27 41.34 -9.80
C GLY A 334 9.35 40.72 -10.84
N LYS A 335 9.25 41.29 -12.05
CA LYS A 335 8.26 40.91 -13.07
C LYS A 335 8.03 39.38 -13.20
N ASP A 336 9.06 38.66 -13.59
CA ASP A 336 9.10 37.20 -13.79
C ASP A 336 10.07 36.50 -12.82
N ASP A 337 10.78 37.25 -11.98
CA ASP A 337 11.78 36.70 -11.06
C ASP A 337 11.15 36.18 -9.77
N VAL A 338 11.36 34.89 -9.50
CA VAL A 338 10.90 34.22 -8.28
C VAL A 338 12.09 33.59 -7.57
N VAL A 339 12.22 33.86 -6.28
CA VAL A 339 13.33 33.41 -5.45
C VAL A 339 12.83 32.41 -4.43
N LEU A 340 13.50 31.26 -4.38
CA LEU A 340 13.19 30.18 -3.45
C LEU A 340 14.18 30.25 -2.27
N HIS A 341 13.66 30.52 -1.08
CA HIS A 341 14.45 30.62 0.15
C HIS A 341 14.27 29.34 0.97
N ARG A 342 15.35 28.82 1.54
CA ARG A 342 15.27 27.71 2.52
C ARG A 342 14.66 28.25 3.81
N ALA A 343 13.53 27.70 4.26
CA ALA A 343 12.81 28.16 5.45
C ALA A 343 13.68 28.12 6.71
N HIS A 344 14.46 27.06 6.91
CA HIS A 344 15.38 26.92 8.06
C HIS A 344 16.56 27.92 8.04
N ALA A 345 16.83 28.56 6.91
CA ALA A 345 17.85 29.60 6.82
C ALA A 345 17.31 30.95 7.31
N LEU A 346 16.00 31.12 7.46
CA LEU A 346 15.38 32.35 7.93
C LEU A 346 15.26 32.36 9.45
N GLU A 347 15.54 33.50 10.08
CA GLU A 347 15.39 33.69 11.53
C GLU A 347 13.92 33.80 11.96
N THR A 348 13.06 34.28 11.06
CA THR A 348 11.64 34.51 11.32
C THR A 348 10.81 33.88 10.22
N HIS A 349 9.68 33.28 10.58
CA HIS A 349 8.72 32.75 9.62
C HIS A 349 8.07 33.86 8.79
N ALA A 350 7.94 33.62 7.48
CA ALA A 350 7.22 34.48 6.56
C ALA A 350 5.76 34.02 6.42
N SER A 351 4.86 34.94 6.08
CA SER A 351 3.45 34.64 5.80
C SER A 351 3.14 34.86 4.32
N VAL A 352 2.27 34.02 3.75
CA VAL A 352 1.78 34.19 2.38
C VAL A 352 1.11 35.57 2.20
N GLY A 353 1.45 36.27 1.13
CA GLY A 353 0.97 37.61 0.81
C GLY A 353 1.79 38.75 1.43
N GLN A 354 2.69 38.45 2.37
CA GLN A 354 3.53 39.45 3.05
C GLN A 354 4.52 40.09 2.08
N GLN A 355 4.63 41.43 2.11
CA GLN A 355 5.77 42.13 1.52
C GLN A 355 6.98 42.01 2.46
N ALA A 356 8.03 41.34 2.00
CA ALA A 356 9.20 41.03 2.81
C ALA A 356 10.49 41.53 2.15
N LYS A 357 11.45 41.95 2.98
CA LYS A 357 12.86 42.12 2.61
C LYS A 357 13.67 41.06 3.35
N ILE A 358 14.23 40.10 2.62
CA ILE A 358 15.06 39.02 3.17
C ILE A 358 16.53 39.35 2.89
N GLN A 359 17.32 39.60 3.94
CA GLN A 359 18.75 39.91 3.84
C GLN A 359 19.58 38.82 4.50
N TYR A 360 20.56 38.26 3.78
CA TYR A 360 21.44 37.22 4.30
C TYR A 360 22.71 37.78 4.94
N GLN A 361 23.04 37.29 6.13
CA GLN A 361 24.31 37.53 6.84
C GLN A 361 24.84 36.19 7.34
N GLY A 362 26.03 35.77 6.87
CA GLY A 362 26.63 34.49 7.29
C GLY A 362 25.76 33.26 6.97
N GLY A 363 25.01 33.28 5.86
CA GLY A 363 24.10 32.18 5.49
C GLY A 363 22.72 32.22 6.16
N ARG A 364 22.49 33.14 7.11
CA ARG A 364 21.19 33.31 7.80
C ARG A 364 20.43 34.51 7.24
N GLY A 365 19.16 34.31 6.91
CA GLY A 365 18.27 35.31 6.35
C GLY A 365 17.47 36.03 7.43
N GLN A 366 17.63 37.35 7.51
CA GLN A 366 16.84 38.23 8.34
C GLN A 366 15.66 38.78 7.54
N LEU A 367 14.45 38.56 8.06
CA LEU A 367 13.22 39.03 7.45
C LEU A 367 12.83 40.38 8.07
N ALA A 368 12.89 41.44 7.26
CA ALA A 368 12.39 42.77 7.62
C ALA A 368 11.08 43.04 6.88
N VAL A 369 10.05 43.49 7.60
CA VAL A 369 8.85 44.05 6.97
C VAL A 369 9.21 45.47 6.54
N PRO A 370 9.17 45.81 5.24
CA PRO A 370 9.36 47.19 4.81
C PRO A 370 8.32 48.03 5.55
N ALA A 371 8.76 49.07 6.27
CA ALA A 371 7.84 50.02 6.87
C ALA A 371 6.94 50.53 5.74
N ALA A 372 5.64 50.20 5.80
CA ALA A 372 4.70 50.59 4.78
C ALA A 372 4.86 52.09 4.59
N ASP A 373 5.23 52.51 3.38
CA ASP A 373 5.56 53.89 3.04
C ASP A 373 4.26 54.71 3.07
N ARG A 374 3.75 54.98 4.28
CA ARG A 374 2.54 55.74 4.59
C ARG A 374 2.70 57.23 4.26
N SER A 375 3.82 57.61 3.64
CA SER A 375 4.20 59.00 3.39
C SER A 375 3.53 59.62 2.17
N LYS A 376 2.92 58.84 1.26
CA LYS A 376 2.35 59.39 0.01
C LYS A 376 0.85 59.72 0.01
N THR A 377 0.10 59.38 1.06
CA THR A 377 -1.36 59.70 1.11
C THR A 377 -1.70 60.98 1.87
N ARG A 378 -0.71 61.72 2.38
CA ARG A 378 -0.97 62.94 3.20
C ARG A 378 -0.92 64.27 2.42
N ASP A 379 -0.51 64.26 1.15
CA ASP A 379 -0.33 65.48 0.33
C ASP A 379 -1.37 65.67 -0.79
N LEU A 380 -2.44 64.86 -0.85
CA LEU A 380 -3.55 65.06 -1.80
C LEU A 380 -4.81 65.67 -1.17
N SER A 381 -4.69 66.19 0.05
CA SER A 381 -5.77 66.93 0.74
C SER A 381 -5.34 68.35 1.11
N ARG A 382 -4.90 69.11 0.11
CA ARG A 382 -4.86 70.59 0.17
C ARG A 382 -5.35 71.20 -1.12
#